data_AF-A0A2N2Y6R2-F1
#
_entry.id   AF-A0A2N2Y6R2-F1
#
_cell.length_a   1.000
_cell.length_b   1.000
_cell.length_c   1.000
_cell.angle_alpha   90.00
_cell.angle_beta   90.00
_cell.angle_gamma   90.00
#
_symmetry.space_group_name_H-M   'P 1'
#
loop_
_entity.id
_entity.type
_entity.pdbx_description
1 polymer ?
#
loop_
_entity_poly.entity_id
_entity_poly.type
_entity_poly.pdbx_seq_one_letter_code
_entity_poly.pdbx_strand_id
1 'polypeptide(L)'
;MLKAMKQQGIKTYILLMPVLPYLTDTMEHLEAIYQKASKVNVDGILAWPLNLRGQVKPAFIHFLREHFPALVPLYIGLYDRSEVTGPYLKSVMEMVAELRAKYGIGTIPRFKTGKSDEQQMSLF
;
A
#
# COMPACT_ATOMS: atom_id res chain seq x y z
N MET A 1 -8.25 -9.77 -15.25
CA MET A 1 -7.72 -10.76 -14.28
C MET A 1 -8.51 -10.78 -12.97
N LEU A 2 -8.50 -9.73 -12.13
CA LEU A 2 -9.19 -9.74 -10.81
C LEU A 2 -10.68 -10.09 -10.89
N LYS A 3 -11.42 -9.52 -11.84
CA LYS A 3 -12.85 -9.84 -12.07
C LYS A 3 -13.09 -11.33 -12.34
N ALA A 4 -12.23 -11.96 -13.14
CA ALA A 4 -12.35 -13.39 -13.44
C ALA A 4 -12.09 -14.25 -12.20
N MET A 5 -11.07 -13.91 -11.40
CA MET A 5 -10.79 -14.59 -10.13
C MET A 5 -11.98 -14.47 -9.17
N LYS A 6 -12.57 -13.27 -9.06
CA LYS A 6 -13.72 -13.04 -8.18
C LYS A 6 -14.95 -13.85 -8.60
N GLN A 7 -15.21 -13.95 -9.91
CA GLN A 7 -16.31 -14.77 -10.47
C GLN A 7 -16.13 -16.27 -10.17
N GLN A 8 -14.89 -16.73 -9.99
CA GLN A 8 -14.58 -18.10 -9.57
C GLN A 8 -14.60 -18.29 -8.04
N GLY A 9 -15.07 -17.30 -7.28
CA GLY A 9 -15.12 -17.36 -5.81
C GLY A 9 -13.76 -17.19 -5.11
N ILE A 10 -12.70 -16.86 -5.85
CA ILE A 10 -11.36 -16.65 -5.28
C ILE A 10 -11.33 -15.30 -4.57
N LYS A 11 -10.76 -15.28 -3.36
CA LYS A 11 -10.54 -14.06 -2.59
C LYS A 11 -9.52 -13.17 -3.29
N THR A 12 -9.86 -11.89 -3.48
CA THR A 12 -9.03 -10.93 -4.20
C THR A 12 -8.69 -9.75 -3.31
N TYR A 13 -7.41 -9.40 -3.26
CA TYR A 13 -6.90 -8.32 -2.44
C TYR A 13 -5.99 -7.42 -3.28
N ILE A 14 -5.97 -6.12 -2.98
CA ILE A 14 -5.04 -5.17 -3.61
C ILE A 14 -4.05 -4.68 -2.56
N LEU A 15 -2.76 -4.80 -2.88
CA LEU A 15 -1.68 -4.17 -2.15
C LEU A 15 -1.37 -2.82 -2.82
N LEU A 16 -1.89 -1.74 -2.24
CA LEU A 16 -1.62 -0.38 -2.68
C LEU A 16 -0.42 0.18 -1.92
N MET A 17 0.75 -0.37 -2.23
CA MET A 17 2.01 0.05 -1.62
C MET A 17 3.13 0.01 -2.66
N PRO A 18 3.94 1.08 -2.78
CA PRO A 18 3.91 2.27 -1.96
C PRO A 18 2.85 3.31 -2.37
N VAL A 19 2.27 4.00 -1.39
CA VAL A 19 1.69 5.35 -1.57
C VAL A 19 2.84 6.35 -1.45
N LEU A 20 3.07 7.17 -2.47
CA LEU A 20 4.18 8.13 -2.52
C LEU A 20 3.74 9.48 -1.91
N PRO A 21 4.40 9.95 -0.84
CA PRO A 21 4.05 11.23 -0.23
C PRO A 21 4.08 12.42 -1.18
N TYR A 22 3.03 13.24 -1.14
CA TYR A 22 2.86 14.43 -1.99
C TYR A 22 2.78 14.17 -3.50
N LEU A 23 2.75 12.89 -3.93
CA LEU A 23 2.71 12.50 -5.34
C LEU A 23 1.46 11.68 -5.66
N THR A 24 1.15 10.68 -4.85
CA THR A 24 0.04 9.74 -5.10
C THR A 24 -0.89 9.58 -3.89
N ASP A 25 -0.72 10.43 -2.88
CA ASP A 25 -1.40 10.37 -1.57
C ASP A 25 -2.61 11.31 -1.48
N THR A 26 -3.03 11.93 -2.59
CA THR A 26 -4.23 12.78 -2.60
C THR A 26 -5.49 11.92 -2.48
N MET A 27 -6.54 12.48 -1.86
CA MET A 27 -7.84 11.82 -1.75
C MET A 27 -8.39 11.41 -3.12
N GLU A 28 -8.25 12.27 -4.14
CA GLU A 28 -8.68 11.98 -5.51
C GLU A 28 -7.96 10.76 -6.11
N HIS A 29 -6.63 10.70 -5.99
CA HIS A 29 -5.85 9.58 -6.51
C HIS A 29 -6.20 8.27 -5.80
N LEU A 30 -6.33 8.30 -4.48
CA LEU A 30 -6.73 7.13 -3.71
C LEU A 30 -8.17 6.72 -4.08
N GLU A 31 -9.12 7.65 -4.11
CA GLU A 31 -10.52 7.40 -4.44
C GLU A 31 -10.68 6.72 -5.81
N ALA A 32 -9.93 7.18 -6.83
CA ALA A 32 -9.97 6.59 -8.15
C ALA A 32 -9.62 5.09 -8.15
N ILE A 33 -8.73 4.65 -7.26
CA ILE A 33 -8.37 3.24 -7.09
C ILE A 33 -9.50 2.47 -6.41
N TYR A 34 -10.05 3.00 -5.32
CA TYR A 34 -11.16 2.37 -4.58
C TYR A 34 -12.43 2.26 -5.43
N GLN A 35 -12.74 3.29 -6.21
CA GLN A 35 -13.86 3.28 -7.14
C GLN A 35 -13.71 2.22 -8.23
N LYS A 36 -12.49 2.00 -8.76
CA LYS A 36 -12.24 0.94 -9.74
C LYS A 36 -12.28 -0.44 -9.08
N ALA A 37 -11.75 -0.57 -7.86
CA ALA A 37 -11.72 -1.80 -7.11
C ALA A 37 -13.13 -2.28 -6.69
N SER A 38 -14.01 -1.35 -6.31
CA SER A 38 -15.40 -1.67 -5.94
C SER A 38 -16.20 -2.24 -7.12
N LYS A 39 -15.96 -1.78 -8.35
CA LYS A 39 -16.55 -2.35 -9.58
C LYS A 39 -16.18 -3.83 -9.80
N VAL A 40 -15.07 -4.28 -9.21
CA VAL A 40 -14.61 -5.67 -9.26
C VAL A 40 -15.08 -6.48 -8.03
N ASN A 41 -15.57 -5.80 -7.00
CA ASN A 41 -15.93 -6.37 -5.70
C ASN A 41 -14.76 -7.10 -5.01
N VAL A 42 -13.61 -6.44 -4.91
CA VAL A 42 -12.45 -7.00 -4.20
C VAL A 42 -12.73 -7.16 -2.70
N ASP A 43 -12.12 -8.16 -2.07
CA ASP A 43 -12.34 -8.48 -0.67
C ASP A 43 -11.58 -7.54 0.29
N GLY A 44 -10.51 -6.91 -0.18
CA GLY A 44 -9.84 -5.89 0.61
C GLY A 44 -8.72 -5.16 -0.10
N ILE A 45 -8.35 -4.01 0.49
CA ILE A 45 -7.19 -3.22 0.06
C ILE A 45 -6.33 -2.94 1.30
N LEU A 46 -5.03 -3.13 1.15
CA LEU A 46 -4.03 -2.68 2.11
C LEU A 46 -3.19 -1.59 1.44
N ALA A 47 -3.30 -0.37 1.96
CA ALA A 47 -2.52 0.77 1.49
C ALA A 47 -1.48 1.17 2.54
N TRP A 48 -0.27 1.51 2.11
CA TRP A 48 0.78 1.97 3.02
C TRP A 48 1.74 2.94 2.33
N PRO A 49 2.23 3.98 3.04
CA PRO A 49 3.23 4.88 2.48
C PRO A 49 4.55 4.18 2.11
N LEU A 50 5.31 4.82 1.22
CA LEU A 50 6.66 4.40 0.85
C LEU A 50 7.55 4.25 2.09
N ASN A 51 8.36 3.19 2.12
CA ASN A 51 9.46 3.03 3.06
C ASN A 51 10.80 3.26 2.33
N LEU A 52 11.63 4.16 2.85
CA LEU A 52 12.96 4.48 2.35
C LEU A 52 14.05 3.82 3.21
N ARG A 53 14.32 2.54 2.94
CA ARG A 53 15.32 1.73 3.65
C ARG A 53 16.62 1.59 2.85
N GLY A 54 17.76 1.55 3.56
CA GLY A 54 19.07 1.26 2.97
C GLY A 54 19.39 2.10 1.74
N GLN A 55 19.87 1.44 0.67
CA GLN A 55 20.30 2.09 -0.57
C GLN A 55 19.16 2.69 -1.40
N VAL A 56 17.89 2.38 -1.09
CA VAL A 56 16.75 2.95 -1.81
C VAL A 56 16.58 4.44 -1.48
N LYS A 57 16.90 4.86 -0.25
CA LYS A 57 16.77 6.26 0.17
C LYS A 57 17.59 7.22 -0.70
N PRO A 58 18.91 7.07 -0.86
CA PRO A 58 19.69 7.99 -1.69
C PRO A 58 19.26 7.98 -3.16
N ALA A 59 18.94 6.81 -3.72
CA ALA A 59 18.46 6.69 -5.10
C ALA A 59 17.11 7.42 -5.30
N PHE A 60 16.18 7.28 -4.37
CA PHE A 60 14.89 7.96 -4.44
C PHE A 60 15.01 9.46 -4.25
N ILE A 61 15.89 9.92 -3.33
CA ILE A 61 16.17 11.35 -3.18
C ILE A 61 16.82 11.93 -4.44
N HIS A 62 17.69 11.18 -5.12
CA HIS A 62 18.25 11.60 -6.41
C HIS A 62 17.15 11.75 -7.47
N PHE A 63 16.26 10.77 -7.61
CA PHE A 63 15.09 10.86 -8.47
C PHE A 63 14.23 12.10 -8.17
N LEU A 64 13.98 12.41 -6.90
CA LEU A 64 13.26 13.63 -6.52
C LEU A 64 14.00 14.89 -6.93
N ARG A 65 15.33 14.95 -6.82
CA ARG A 65 16.10 16.13 -7.26
C ARG A 65 15.96 16.37 -8.76
N GLU A 66 15.92 15.31 -9.55
CA GLU A 66 15.83 15.41 -11.01
C GLU A 66 14.42 15.79 -11.49
N HIS A 67 13.39 15.21 -10.89
CA HIS A 67 12.01 15.33 -11.41
C HIS A 67 11.09 16.21 -10.55
N PHE A 68 11.33 16.29 -9.24
CA PHE A 68 10.47 16.98 -8.27
C PHE A 68 11.29 17.76 -7.23
N PRO A 69 12.18 18.68 -7.64
CA PRO A 69 13.17 19.27 -6.73
C PRO A 69 12.54 19.98 -5.52
N ALA A 70 11.33 20.53 -5.68
CA ALA A 70 10.56 21.16 -4.60
C ALA A 70 10.13 20.19 -3.49
N LEU A 71 10.03 18.87 -3.77
CA LEU A 71 9.64 17.86 -2.79
C LEU A 71 10.82 17.36 -1.94
N VAL A 72 12.06 17.61 -2.36
CA VAL A 72 13.27 17.16 -1.64
C VAL A 72 13.27 17.58 -0.16
N PRO A 73 13.06 18.86 0.22
CA PRO A 73 13.04 19.24 1.64
C PRO A 73 11.92 18.57 2.42
N LEU A 74 10.74 18.38 1.81
CA LEU A 74 9.61 17.70 2.45
C LEU A 74 9.95 16.23 2.72
N TYR A 75 10.54 15.54 1.75
CA TYR A 75 10.95 14.14 1.92
C TYR A 75 12.09 13.97 2.92
N ILE A 76 13.07 14.88 2.96
CA ILE A 76 14.13 14.84 3.97
C ILE A 76 13.54 14.98 5.39
N GLY A 77 12.59 15.88 5.58
CA GLY A 77 11.92 16.06 6.88
C GLY A 77 10.98 14.91 7.24
N LEU A 78 10.22 14.39 6.27
CA LEU A 78 9.25 13.32 6.48
C LEU A 78 9.90 11.97 6.76
N TYR A 79 11.08 11.74 6.20
CA TYR A 79 11.86 10.52 6.36
C TYR A 79 13.10 10.77 7.21
N ASP A 80 12.91 11.19 8.46
CA ASP A 80 13.97 11.15 9.48
C ASP A 80 14.46 9.70 9.69
N ARG A 81 13.52 8.76 9.65
CA ARG A 81 13.68 7.31 9.67
C ARG A 81 13.43 6.72 8.28
N SER A 82 13.39 5.40 8.22
CA SER A 82 13.06 4.68 6.98
C SER A 82 11.56 4.62 6.67
N GLU A 83 10.70 4.89 7.65
CA GLU A 83 9.24 4.83 7.51
C GLU A 83 8.65 6.17 7.91
N VAL A 84 7.54 6.53 7.27
CA VAL A 84 6.79 7.72 7.64
C VAL A 84 6.03 7.47 8.93
N THR A 85 6.06 8.43 9.85
CA THR A 85 5.36 8.32 11.15
C THR A 85 4.59 9.60 11.46
N GLY A 86 3.91 9.61 12.61
CA GLY A 86 3.31 10.83 13.15
C GLY A 86 2.07 11.33 12.38
N PRO A 87 1.81 12.65 12.42
CA PRO A 87 0.59 13.24 11.87
C PRO A 87 0.35 12.95 10.39
N TYR A 88 1.42 12.89 9.59
CA TYR A 88 1.31 12.61 8.17
C TYR A 88 0.84 11.17 7.91
N LEU A 89 1.43 10.17 8.58
CA LEU A 89 0.95 8.79 8.43
C LEU A 89 -0.53 8.69 8.84
N LYS A 90 -0.90 9.38 9.93
CA LYS A 90 -2.28 9.42 10.41
C LYS A 90 -3.24 9.97 9.35
N SER A 91 -2.92 11.08 8.70
CA SER A 91 -3.81 11.66 7.67
C SER A 91 -4.00 10.74 6.47
N VAL A 92 -2.95 10.07 6.01
CA VAL A 92 -3.06 9.08 4.92
C VAL A 92 -3.92 7.88 5.35
N MET A 93 -3.73 7.38 6.58
CA MET A 93 -4.52 6.27 7.10
C MET A 93 -5.99 6.64 7.33
N GLU A 94 -6.29 7.89 7.67
CA GLU A 94 -7.66 8.41 7.78
C GLU A 94 -8.35 8.42 6.41
N MET A 95 -7.70 8.94 5.35
CA MET A 95 -8.23 8.86 3.98
C MET A 95 -8.47 7.41 3.54
N VAL A 96 -7.53 6.51 3.83
CA VAL A 96 -7.65 5.07 3.54
C VAL A 96 -8.81 4.43 4.32
N ALA A 97 -9.05 4.83 5.56
CA ALA A 97 -10.19 4.36 6.35
C ALA A 97 -11.53 4.88 5.80
N GLU A 98 -11.59 6.17 5.46
CA GLU A 98 -12.76 6.79 4.85
C GLU A 98 -13.15 6.09 3.54
N LEU A 99 -12.18 5.87 2.64
CA LEU A 99 -12.43 5.21 1.37
C LEU A 99 -12.86 3.75 1.52
N ARG A 100 -12.28 3.01 2.48
CA ARG A 100 -12.75 1.66 2.80
C ARG A 100 -14.22 1.66 3.22
N ALA A 101 -14.62 2.58 4.10
CA ALA A 101 -16.00 2.72 4.53
C ALA A 101 -16.92 3.13 3.37
N LYS A 102 -16.53 4.16 2.59
CA LYS A 102 -17.29 4.70 1.45
C LYS A 102 -17.59 3.66 0.37
N TYR A 103 -16.65 2.76 0.09
CA TYR A 103 -16.79 1.74 -0.96
C TYR A 103 -17.12 0.34 -0.44
N GLY A 104 -17.29 0.17 0.87
CA GLY A 104 -17.56 -1.13 1.48
C GLY A 104 -16.45 -2.16 1.29
N ILE A 105 -15.19 -1.71 1.20
CA ILE A 105 -14.04 -2.59 0.93
C ILE A 105 -13.31 -2.92 2.25
N GLY A 106 -13.09 -4.21 2.48
CA GLY A 106 -12.45 -4.72 3.70
C GLY A 106 -10.93 -4.47 3.77
N THR A 107 -10.33 -4.99 4.84
CA THR A 107 -8.87 -5.10 4.98
C THR A 107 -8.39 -6.47 4.52
N ILE A 108 -7.11 -6.59 4.23
CA ILE A 108 -6.47 -7.89 4.02
C ILE A 108 -6.37 -8.60 5.38
N PRO A 109 -6.81 -9.87 5.51
CA PRO A 109 -6.62 -10.64 6.73
C PRO A 109 -5.13 -10.87 6.98
N ARG A 110 -4.73 -10.85 8.26
CA ARG A 110 -3.38 -11.25 8.62
C ARG A 110 -3.26 -12.75 8.39
N PHE A 111 -2.57 -13.15 7.31
CA PHE A 111 -2.25 -14.55 7.11
C PHE A 111 -1.40 -15.01 8.29
N LYS A 112 -1.93 -15.92 9.11
CA LYS A 112 -1.10 -16.64 10.06
C LYS A 112 -0.11 -17.43 9.22
N THR A 113 1.19 -17.17 9.37
CA THR A 113 2.21 -18.13 8.97
C THR A 113 1.95 -19.36 9.83
N GLY A 114 1.15 -20.30 9.34
CA GLY A 114 1.17 -21.63 9.89
C GLY A 114 2.61 -22.09 9.79
N LYS A 115 3.20 -22.53 10.90
CA LYS A 115 4.15 -23.64 10.77
C LYS A 115 3.33 -24.71 10.08
N SER A 116 3.53 -24.92 8.78
CA SER A 116 3.23 -26.23 8.23
C SER A 116 4.06 -27.16 9.09
N ASP A 117 3.41 -28.14 9.72
CA ASP A 117 4.15 -29.31 10.19
C ASP A 117 4.80 -29.88 8.93
N GLU A 118 6.03 -29.44 8.65
CA GLU A 118 6.91 -30.04 7.66
C GLU A 118 7.24 -31.43 8.23
N GLN A 119 6.29 -32.35 8.14
CA GLN A 119 6.64 -33.73 7.89
C GLN A 119 7.30 -33.72 6.52
N GLN A 120 8.62 -33.54 6.54
CA GLN A 120 9.49 -33.88 5.42
C GLN A 120 9.12 -35.32 5.05
N MET A 121 8.33 -35.48 4.00
CA MET A 121 8.08 -36.78 3.43
C MET A 121 9.43 -37.23 2.90
N SER A 122 10.09 -38.13 3.63
CA SER A 122 11.26 -38.83 3.16
C SER A 122 10.88 -39.51 1.84
N LEU A 123 11.31 -38.93 0.72
CA LEU A 123 11.33 -39.63 -0.55
C LEU A 123 12.53 -40.56 -0.50
N PHE A 124 12.29 -41.74 0.08
CA PHE A 124 13.16 -42.93 0.13
C PHE A 124 14.54 -42.76 0.76
#